data_AF-A0A2M8P947-F1
#
_entry.id   AF-A0A2M8P947-F1
#
_cell.length_a   1.000
_cell.length_b   1.000
_cell.length_c   1.000
_cell.angle_alpha   90.00
_cell.angle_beta   90.00
_cell.angle_gamma   90.00
#
_symmetry.space_group_name_H-M   'P 1'
#
loop_
_entity.id
_entity.type
_entity.pdbx_description
1 polymer ?
#
loop_
_entity_poly.entity_id
_entity_poly.type
_entity_poly.pdbx_seq_one_letter_code
_entity_poly.pdbx_strand_id
1 'polypeptide(L)'
;MARKRRKQAVANIANTSVSKIADVPIPKGVPSILSRVRFVLRDLLWLIFSRAPIFKIGGLMLAGVILVFLGSYILSGRIFPNIRTMGITVSDLTVEEAEAVLLDEWENNVLIDLTLDGQIMLQVKPQELGLSLDARATAEAAKALGLAGVPFGATVDPVASVAYST
;
A
#
# COMPACT_ATOMS: atom_id res chain seq x y z
N MET A 1 66.33 42.03 -26.66
CA MET A 1 65.97 40.75 -27.31
C MET A 1 65.33 39.69 -26.39
N ALA A 2 65.40 39.81 -25.05
CA ALA A 2 64.89 38.78 -24.13
C ALA A 2 63.34 38.63 -24.05
N ARG A 3 62.56 39.70 -24.30
CA ARG A 3 61.09 39.65 -24.21
C ARG A 3 60.41 38.85 -25.35
N LYS A 4 60.96 38.86 -26.57
CA LYS A 4 60.40 38.08 -27.70
C LYS A 4 60.57 36.56 -27.49
N ARG A 5 61.71 36.14 -26.92
CA ARG A 5 61.96 34.73 -26.59
C ARG A 5 61.00 34.19 -25.52
N ARG A 6 60.65 34.99 -24.50
CA ARG A 6 59.66 34.58 -23.49
C ARG A 6 58.25 34.40 -24.08
N LYS A 7 57.81 35.29 -24.97
CA LYS A 7 56.49 35.14 -25.62
C LYS A 7 56.41 33.88 -26.50
N GLN A 8 57.48 33.56 -27.23
CA GLN A 8 57.54 32.33 -28.04
C GLN A 8 57.61 31.06 -27.17
N ALA A 9 58.34 31.10 -26.05
CA ALA A 9 58.38 29.97 -25.11
C ALA A 9 56.99 29.71 -24.48
N VAL A 10 56.28 30.76 -24.07
CA VAL A 10 54.93 30.62 -23.48
C VAL A 10 53.91 30.15 -24.53
N ALA A 11 53.99 30.63 -25.78
CA ALA A 11 53.11 30.16 -26.86
C ALA A 11 53.35 28.67 -27.21
N ASN A 12 54.61 28.21 -27.19
CA ASN A 12 54.92 26.79 -27.41
C ASN A 12 54.45 25.89 -26.27
N ILE A 13 54.52 26.36 -25.02
CA ILE A 13 54.03 25.60 -23.85
C ILE A 13 52.49 25.51 -23.83
N ALA A 14 51.80 26.58 -24.21
CA ALA A 14 50.34 26.60 -24.31
C ALA A 14 49.82 25.62 -25.37
N ASN A 15 50.45 25.58 -26.55
CA ASN A 15 50.02 24.68 -27.63
C ASN A 15 50.33 23.20 -27.35
N THR A 16 51.46 22.88 -26.68
CA THR A 16 51.81 21.48 -26.35
C THR A 16 51.00 20.91 -25.19
N SER A 17 50.48 21.74 -24.30
CA SER A 17 49.66 21.29 -23.17
C SER A 17 48.21 21.02 -23.57
N VAL A 18 47.64 21.82 -24.49
CA VAL A 18 46.25 21.66 -24.96
C VAL A 18 46.11 20.46 -25.88
N SER A 19 47.10 20.16 -26.73
CA SER A 19 47.05 19.01 -27.65
C SER A 19 47.19 17.65 -26.97
N LYS A 20 47.70 17.59 -25.73
CA LYS A 20 47.84 16.32 -24.96
C LYS A 20 46.61 15.96 -24.14
N ILE A 21 45.63 16.86 -23.99
CA ILE A 21 44.41 16.60 -23.22
C ILE A 21 43.25 16.15 -24.14
N ALA A 22 43.40 16.31 -25.46
CA ALA A 22 42.34 16.03 -26.43
C ALA A 22 42.02 14.53 -26.63
N ASP A 23 42.82 13.61 -26.11
CA ASP A 23 42.66 12.16 -26.34
C ASP A 23 42.80 11.34 -25.06
N VAL A 24 42.19 11.80 -23.96
CA VAL A 24 41.87 10.86 -22.88
C VAL A 24 40.57 10.16 -23.29
N PRO A 25 40.59 8.88 -23.70
CA PRO A 25 39.37 8.14 -23.98
C PRO A 25 38.57 8.06 -22.69
N ILE A 26 37.59 8.93 -22.53
CA ILE A 26 36.59 8.80 -21.48
C ILE A 26 35.87 7.49 -21.80
N PRO A 27 35.98 6.44 -20.96
CA PRO A 27 35.31 5.18 -21.24
C PRO A 27 33.81 5.46 -21.38
N LYS A 28 33.28 5.25 -22.59
CA LYS A 28 31.85 5.35 -22.94
C LYS A 28 31.08 4.19 -22.33
N GLY A 29 31.06 4.15 -21.02
CA GLY A 29 30.52 3.05 -20.25
C GLY A 29 30.57 3.42 -18.78
N VAL A 30 29.89 4.51 -18.41
CA VAL A 30 29.52 4.72 -17.02
C VAL A 30 28.59 3.56 -16.68
N PRO A 31 29.02 2.57 -15.87
CA PRO A 31 28.15 1.47 -15.54
C PRO A 31 27.02 2.05 -14.71
N SER A 32 25.81 1.90 -15.26
CA SER A 32 24.53 2.36 -14.73
C SER A 32 24.49 2.39 -13.20
N ILE A 33 23.92 3.47 -12.65
CA ILE A 33 23.59 3.61 -11.22
C ILE A 33 22.96 2.32 -10.64
N LEU A 34 22.21 1.57 -11.46
CA LEU A 34 21.65 0.26 -11.17
C LEU A 34 22.66 -0.77 -10.65
N SER A 35 23.87 -0.83 -11.23
CA SER A 35 24.90 -1.76 -10.76
C SER A 35 25.43 -1.40 -9.36
N ARG A 36 25.52 -0.12 -9.01
CA ARG A 36 25.94 0.30 -7.66
C ARG A 36 24.85 0.02 -6.62
N VAL A 37 23.59 0.22 -6.99
CA VAL A 37 22.44 -0.10 -6.11
C VAL A 37 22.39 -1.59 -5.80
N ARG A 38 22.67 -2.47 -6.76
CA ARG A 38 22.71 -3.93 -6.52
C ARG A 38 23.75 -4.35 -5.48
N PHE A 39 24.93 -3.72 -5.46
CA PHE A 39 25.96 -4.03 -4.47
C PHE A 39 25.59 -3.55 -3.07
N VAL A 40 24.99 -2.35 -2.95
CA VAL A 40 24.49 -1.84 -1.67
C VAL A 40 23.31 -2.67 -1.16
N LEU A 41 22.39 -3.08 -2.03
CA LEU A 41 21.30 -3.98 -1.68
C LEU A 41 21.81 -5.35 -1.24
N ARG A 42 22.83 -5.90 -1.92
CA ARG A 42 23.43 -7.19 -1.55
C ARG A 42 24.13 -7.14 -0.19
N ASP A 43 24.84 -6.05 0.11
CA ASP A 43 25.49 -5.88 1.41
C ASP A 43 24.48 -5.63 2.52
N LEU A 44 23.42 -4.87 2.26
CA LEU A 44 22.30 -4.72 3.19
C LEU A 44 21.59 -6.05 3.44
N LEU A 45 21.27 -6.80 2.38
CA LEU A 45 20.71 -8.15 2.49
C LEU A 45 21.66 -9.07 3.26
N TRP A 46 22.95 -9.02 2.99
CA TRP A 46 23.93 -9.82 3.71
C TRP A 46 24.01 -9.42 5.18
N LEU A 47 24.02 -8.14 5.54
CA LEU A 47 23.92 -7.67 6.93
C LEU A 47 22.60 -8.11 7.60
N ILE A 48 21.51 -8.12 6.84
CA ILE A 48 20.19 -8.59 7.25
C ILE A 48 20.18 -10.12 7.46
N PHE A 49 20.95 -10.89 6.71
CA PHE A 49 20.96 -12.36 6.83
C PHE A 49 22.12 -12.92 7.66
N SER A 50 23.25 -12.20 7.81
CA SER A 50 24.46 -12.67 8.50
C SER A 50 24.45 -12.48 10.01
N ARG A 51 23.59 -11.63 10.58
CA ARG A 51 23.46 -11.48 12.05
C ARG A 51 22.31 -12.31 12.63
N ALA A 52 22.41 -13.62 12.47
CA ALA A 52 21.42 -14.61 12.92
C ALA A 52 20.81 -14.43 14.34
N PRO A 53 21.53 -13.99 15.39
CA PRO A 53 20.90 -13.84 16.72
C PRO A 53 19.99 -12.61 16.85
N ILE A 54 20.33 -11.48 16.22
CA ILE A 54 19.52 -10.25 16.30
C ILE A 54 18.21 -10.43 15.53
N PHE A 55 18.24 -11.12 14.39
CA PHE A 55 17.02 -11.45 13.65
C PHE A 55 16.13 -12.44 14.38
N LYS A 56 16.70 -13.39 15.13
CA LYS A 56 15.92 -14.28 16.00
C LYS A 56 15.22 -13.51 17.13
N ILE A 57 15.93 -12.62 17.81
CA ILE A 57 15.36 -11.81 18.90
C ILE A 57 14.34 -10.81 18.35
N GLY A 58 14.66 -10.11 17.26
CA GLY A 58 13.76 -9.15 16.60
C GLY A 58 12.51 -9.84 16.04
N GLY A 59 12.66 -11.00 15.40
CA GLY A 59 11.54 -11.80 14.91
C GLY A 59 10.65 -12.31 16.05
N LEU A 60 11.23 -12.78 17.16
CA LEU A 60 10.48 -13.20 18.34
C LEU A 60 9.72 -12.03 18.97
N MET A 61 10.35 -10.86 19.09
CA MET A 61 9.71 -9.66 19.61
C MET A 61 8.56 -9.19 18.73
N LEU A 62 8.76 -9.15 17.40
CA LEU A 62 7.72 -8.80 16.45
C LEU A 62 6.54 -9.79 16.50
N ALA A 63 6.82 -11.10 16.53
CA ALA A 63 5.80 -12.12 16.68
C ALA A 63 5.02 -11.96 17.99
N GLY A 64 5.70 -11.64 19.10
CA GLY A 64 5.07 -11.35 20.38
C GLY A 64 4.13 -10.14 20.32
N VAL A 65 4.56 -9.04 19.69
CA VAL A 65 3.71 -7.86 19.49
C VAL A 65 2.48 -8.20 18.65
N ILE A 66 2.66 -8.94 17.57
CA ILE A 66 1.55 -9.38 16.70
C ILE A 66 0.56 -10.25 17.50
N LEU A 67 1.05 -11.20 18.30
CA LEU A 67 0.19 -12.05 19.14
C LEU A 67 -0.58 -11.26 20.20
N VAL A 68 0.05 -10.29 20.87
CA VAL A 68 -0.62 -9.43 21.84
C VAL A 68 -1.68 -8.57 21.15
N PHE A 69 -1.34 -8.00 19.99
CA PHE A 69 -2.27 -7.24 19.17
C PHE A 69 -3.49 -8.08 18.78
N LEU A 70 -3.28 -9.26 18.18
CA LEU A 70 -4.34 -10.19 17.79
C LEU A 70 -5.19 -10.66 18.99
N GLY A 71 -4.54 -10.95 20.12
CA GLY A 71 -5.22 -11.36 21.34
C GLY A 71 -6.13 -10.27 21.90
N SER A 72 -5.75 -9.00 21.79
CA SER A 72 -6.58 -7.87 22.21
C SER A 72 -7.89 -7.76 21.41
N TYR A 73 -7.87 -8.05 20.11
CA TYR A 73 -9.07 -8.07 19.28
C TYR A 73 -10.01 -9.22 19.63
N ILE A 74 -9.47 -10.41 19.88
CA ILE A 74 -10.27 -11.57 20.29
C ILE A 74 -10.98 -11.31 21.61
N LEU A 75 -10.29 -10.70 22.58
CA LEU A 75 -10.85 -10.39 23.90
C LEU A 75 -11.87 -9.25 23.88
N SER A 76 -11.67 -8.25 23.02
CA SER A 76 -12.60 -7.12 22.91
C SER A 76 -13.85 -7.44 22.10
N GLY A 77 -13.84 -8.54 21.34
CA GLY A 77 -14.97 -8.93 20.48
C GLY A 77 -15.20 -8.02 19.28
N ARG A 78 -14.25 -7.12 19.00
CA ARG A 78 -14.27 -6.17 17.88
C ARG A 78 -13.97 -6.85 16.54
N ILE A 79 -14.42 -6.25 15.46
CA ILE A 79 -14.10 -6.67 14.09
C ILE A 79 -12.62 -6.36 13.81
N PHE A 80 -11.95 -7.29 13.14
CA PHE A 80 -10.52 -7.21 12.84
C PHE A 80 -10.18 -6.00 11.94
N PRO A 81 -8.92 -5.52 12.01
CA PRO A 81 -8.49 -4.38 11.21
C PRO A 81 -8.56 -4.66 9.71
N ASN A 82 -8.72 -3.58 8.95
CA ASN A 82 -8.77 -3.57 7.48
C ASN A 82 -9.95 -4.36 6.86
N ILE A 83 -11.04 -4.57 7.60
CA ILE A 83 -12.27 -5.17 7.07
C ILE A 83 -13.24 -4.09 6.59
N ARG A 84 -13.79 -4.29 5.39
CA ARG A 84 -14.72 -3.37 4.73
C ARG A 84 -15.95 -4.11 4.22
N THR A 85 -17.09 -3.41 4.15
CA THR A 85 -18.31 -3.90 3.51
C THR A 85 -19.00 -2.71 2.85
N MET A 86 -19.52 -2.91 1.62
CA MET A 86 -20.15 -1.83 0.83
C MET A 86 -19.28 -0.56 0.69
N GLY A 87 -17.96 -0.69 0.73
CA GLY A 87 -17.02 0.44 0.71
C GLY A 87 -16.81 1.13 2.07
N ILE A 88 -17.59 0.78 3.09
CA ILE A 88 -17.51 1.30 4.45
C ILE A 88 -16.49 0.49 5.25
N THR A 89 -15.73 1.16 6.10
CA THR A 89 -14.79 0.49 7.01
C THR A 89 -15.50 0.14 8.32
N VAL A 90 -15.58 -1.15 8.64
CA VAL A 90 -16.23 -1.66 9.86
C VAL A 90 -15.22 -2.19 10.87
N SER A 91 -13.92 -2.02 10.61
CA SER A 91 -12.87 -2.42 11.55
C SER A 91 -12.96 -1.66 12.87
N ASP A 92 -12.48 -2.28 13.94
CA ASP A 92 -12.43 -1.72 15.29
C ASP A 92 -13.80 -1.48 15.94
N LEU A 93 -14.91 -1.70 15.23
CA LEU A 93 -16.26 -1.65 15.78
C LEU A 93 -16.62 -3.00 16.40
N THR A 94 -17.47 -2.99 17.44
CA THR A 94 -18.17 -4.22 17.85
C THR A 94 -19.23 -4.59 16.81
N VAL A 95 -19.81 -5.79 16.93
CA VAL A 95 -20.86 -6.24 15.99
C VAL A 95 -22.06 -5.30 16.04
N GLU A 96 -22.42 -4.85 17.24
CA GLU A 96 -23.56 -3.96 17.50
C GLU A 96 -23.31 -2.54 16.98
N GLU A 97 -22.08 -2.02 17.19
CA GLU A 97 -21.68 -0.72 16.64
C GLU A 97 -21.66 -0.75 15.10
N ALA A 98 -21.11 -1.83 14.53
CA ALA A 98 -21.06 -2.03 13.08
C ALA A 98 -22.47 -2.17 12.49
N GLU A 99 -23.37 -2.91 13.15
CA GLU A 99 -24.78 -3.03 12.73
C GLU A 99 -25.45 -1.65 12.61
N ALA A 100 -25.31 -0.80 13.63
CA ALA A 100 -25.90 0.53 13.63
C ALA A 100 -25.33 1.41 12.50
N VAL A 101 -24.01 1.38 12.28
CA VAL A 101 -23.35 2.15 11.21
C VAL A 101 -23.75 1.64 9.83
N LEU A 102 -23.86 0.31 9.65
CA LEU A 102 -24.27 -0.28 8.38
C LEU A 102 -25.71 0.02 8.03
N LEU A 103 -26.60 -0.01 9.02
CA LEU A 103 -28.00 0.34 8.85
C LEU A 103 -28.15 1.82 8.46
N ASP A 104 -27.47 2.72 9.18
CA ASP A 104 -27.49 4.16 8.91
C ASP A 104 -26.99 4.46 7.50
N GLU A 105 -25.87 3.85 7.08
CA GLU A 105 -25.34 4.06 5.73
C GLU A 105 -26.30 3.52 4.66
N TRP A 106 -26.89 2.34 4.88
CA TRP A 106 -27.83 1.72 3.95
C TRP A 106 -29.12 2.54 3.75
N GLU A 107 -29.59 3.23 4.78
CA GLU A 107 -30.79 4.06 4.74
C GLU A 107 -30.56 5.46 4.16
N ASN A 108 -29.39 6.02 4.45
CA ASN A 108 -29.14 7.43 4.19
C ASN A 108 -28.24 7.69 2.99
N ASN A 109 -27.28 6.80 2.70
CA ASN A 109 -26.19 7.06 1.75
C ASN A 109 -26.15 6.09 0.57
N VAL A 110 -26.70 4.87 0.71
CA VAL A 110 -26.74 3.89 -0.40
C VAL A 110 -27.83 4.26 -1.42
N LEU A 111 -27.41 4.35 -2.68
CA LEU A 111 -28.28 4.57 -3.84
C LEU A 111 -28.01 3.48 -4.87
N ILE A 112 -29.07 3.02 -5.53
CA ILE A 112 -29.00 1.99 -6.57
C ILE A 112 -29.29 2.63 -7.92
N ASP A 113 -28.34 2.51 -8.84
CA ASP A 113 -28.46 2.99 -10.21
C ASP A 113 -29.29 2.00 -11.04
N LEU A 114 -30.49 2.41 -11.44
CA LEU A 114 -31.28 1.70 -12.44
C LEU A 114 -30.78 2.10 -13.82
N THR A 115 -30.17 1.13 -14.50
CA THR A 115 -29.62 1.33 -15.85
C THR A 115 -30.49 0.65 -16.90
N LEU A 116 -30.74 1.35 -18.01
CA LEU A 116 -31.35 0.81 -19.22
C LEU A 116 -30.38 1.06 -20.36
N ASP A 117 -30.02 0.01 -21.10
CA ASP A 117 -29.04 0.07 -22.19
C ASP A 117 -27.70 0.75 -21.81
N GLY A 118 -27.25 0.52 -20.57
CA GLY A 118 -25.99 1.06 -20.06
C GLY A 118 -26.01 2.54 -19.67
N GLN A 119 -27.17 3.21 -19.75
CA GLN A 119 -27.36 4.57 -19.27
C GLN A 119 -28.12 4.55 -17.94
N ILE A 120 -27.62 5.30 -16.96
CA ILE A 120 -28.30 5.47 -15.66
C ILE A 120 -29.57 6.28 -15.91
N MET A 121 -30.72 5.66 -15.71
CA MET A 121 -32.04 6.28 -15.86
C MET A 121 -32.48 6.96 -14.57
N LEU A 122 -32.26 6.29 -13.44
CA LEU A 122 -32.74 6.73 -12.13
C LEU A 122 -31.84 6.18 -11.03
N GLN A 123 -31.65 6.97 -9.98
CA GLN A 123 -31.08 6.50 -8.72
C GLN A 123 -32.22 6.38 -7.71
N VAL A 124 -32.38 5.18 -7.15
CA VAL A 124 -33.43 4.90 -6.16
C VAL A 124 -32.82 4.40 -4.87
N LYS A 125 -33.51 4.63 -3.76
CA LYS A 125 -33.09 4.09 -2.47
C LYS A 125 -33.41 2.59 -2.41
N PRO A 126 -32.59 1.77 -1.73
CA PRO A 126 -32.87 0.33 -1.57
C PRO A 126 -34.26 0.03 -1.00
N GLN A 127 -34.73 0.85 -0.06
CA GLN A 127 -36.02 0.68 0.60
C GLN A 127 -37.19 0.85 -0.38
N GLU A 128 -37.04 1.70 -1.40
CA GLU A 128 -38.06 1.91 -2.44
C GLU A 128 -38.18 0.69 -3.37
N LEU A 129 -37.12 -0.11 -3.46
CA LEU A 129 -37.09 -1.39 -4.19
C LEU A 129 -37.52 -2.59 -3.32
N GLY A 130 -37.90 -2.36 -2.06
CA GLY A 130 -38.21 -3.43 -1.10
C GLY A 130 -36.97 -4.24 -0.67
N LEU A 131 -35.77 -3.69 -0.82
CA LEU A 131 -34.54 -4.28 -0.32
C LEU A 131 -34.34 -3.92 1.15
N SER A 132 -34.06 -4.92 1.97
CA SER A 132 -33.62 -4.75 3.36
C SER A 132 -32.24 -5.35 3.56
N LEU A 133 -31.41 -4.66 4.35
CA LEU A 133 -30.10 -5.14 4.76
C LEU A 133 -30.22 -5.90 6.09
N ASP A 134 -29.69 -7.11 6.14
CA ASP A 134 -29.38 -7.78 7.41
C ASP A 134 -28.01 -7.29 7.89
N ALA A 135 -28.03 -6.13 8.55
CA ALA A 135 -26.83 -5.45 9.02
C ALA A 135 -26.09 -6.30 10.06
N ARG A 136 -26.83 -7.03 10.89
CA ARG A 136 -26.26 -7.92 11.90
C ARG A 136 -25.56 -9.12 11.27
N ALA A 137 -26.20 -9.83 10.34
CA ALA A 137 -25.56 -10.95 9.65
C ALA A 137 -24.32 -10.48 8.86
N THR A 138 -24.37 -9.30 8.28
CA THR A 138 -23.22 -8.68 7.59
C THR A 138 -22.07 -8.38 8.57
N ALA A 139 -22.37 -7.81 9.74
CA ALA A 139 -21.37 -7.54 10.79
C ALA A 139 -20.79 -8.83 11.39
N GLU A 140 -21.60 -9.86 11.58
CA GLU A 140 -21.14 -11.18 12.02
C GLU A 140 -20.24 -11.85 10.97
N ALA A 141 -20.58 -11.75 9.68
CA ALA A 141 -19.73 -12.22 8.59
C ALA A 141 -18.40 -11.46 8.53
N ALA A 142 -18.42 -10.14 8.73
CA ALA A 142 -17.23 -9.31 8.86
C ALA A 142 -16.34 -9.74 10.03
N LYS A 143 -16.93 -10.04 11.19
CA LYS A 143 -16.20 -10.58 12.34
C LYS A 143 -15.62 -11.97 12.04
N ALA A 144 -16.38 -12.83 11.35
CA ALA A 144 -16.00 -14.21 11.06
C ALA A 144 -14.80 -14.33 10.10
N LEU A 145 -14.57 -13.34 9.23
CA LEU A 145 -13.34 -13.29 8.42
C LEU A 145 -12.06 -13.34 9.26
N GLY A 146 -12.12 -12.82 10.48
CA GLY A 146 -11.02 -12.93 11.44
C GLY A 146 -9.70 -12.40 10.88
N LEU A 147 -8.70 -13.28 10.88
CA LEU A 147 -7.33 -12.97 10.45
C LEU A 147 -7.17 -12.86 8.94
N ALA A 148 -8.16 -13.24 8.14
CA ALA A 148 -8.07 -13.18 6.68
C ALA A 148 -7.87 -11.74 6.17
N GLY A 149 -8.33 -10.74 6.92
CA GLY A 149 -8.13 -9.32 6.59
C GLY A 149 -6.75 -8.75 6.97
N VAL A 150 -5.90 -9.50 7.70
CA VAL A 150 -4.60 -8.98 8.13
C VAL A 150 -3.49 -9.50 7.21
N PRO A 151 -2.59 -8.65 6.68
CA PRO A 151 -2.50 -7.20 6.84
C PRO A 151 -3.17 -6.39 5.70
N PHE A 152 -3.59 -7.03 4.61
CA PHE A 152 -3.94 -6.35 3.36
C PHE A 152 -5.41 -5.94 3.23
N GLY A 153 -6.24 -6.32 4.20
CA GLY A 153 -7.67 -6.09 4.22
C GLY A 153 -8.48 -7.17 3.54
N ALA A 154 -9.76 -7.18 3.83
CA ALA A 154 -10.74 -8.06 3.21
C ALA A 154 -12.07 -7.32 3.05
N THR A 155 -12.83 -7.69 2.04
CA THR A 155 -14.17 -7.14 1.77
C THR A 155 -15.21 -8.23 1.97
N VAL A 156 -16.29 -7.89 2.66
CA VAL A 156 -17.46 -8.75 2.86
C VAL A 156 -18.61 -8.21 2.02
N ASP A 157 -19.28 -9.13 1.34
CA ASP A 157 -20.51 -8.82 0.63
C ASP A 157 -21.67 -8.63 1.63
N PRO A 158 -22.50 -7.59 1.44
CA PRO A 158 -23.64 -7.35 2.31
C PRO A 158 -24.70 -8.45 2.16
N VAL A 159 -25.29 -8.86 3.28
CA VAL A 159 -26.41 -9.79 3.29
C VAL A 159 -27.70 -8.98 3.15
N ALA A 160 -28.24 -8.91 1.94
CA ALA A 160 -29.49 -8.21 1.64
C ALA A 160 -30.60 -9.18 1.23
N SER A 161 -31.84 -8.86 1.59
CA SER A 161 -33.03 -9.61 1.22
C SER A 161 -34.03 -8.73 0.47
N VAL A 162 -34.80 -9.33 -0.43
CA VAL A 162 -35.86 -8.65 -1.20
C VAL A 162 -37.20 -9.13 -0.70
N ALA A 163 -38.06 -8.21 -0.27
CA ALA A 163 -39.46 -8.51 -0.06
C ALA A 163 -40.20 -8.53 -1.41
N TYR A 164 -40.39 -9.71 -1.99
CA TYR A 164 -41.25 -9.88 -3.16
C TYR A 164 -42.67 -10.24 -2.69
N SER A 165 -43.65 -9.42 -3.00
CA SER A 165 -45.05 -9.86 -2.96
C SER A 165 -45.29 -10.73 -4.18
N THR A 166 -45.59 -12.00 -3.97
CA THR A 166 -46.08 -12.88 -5.04
C THR A 166 -47.55 -12.58 -5.32
#